data_AF-A0A816L6M3-F1
#
_entry.id   AF-A0A816L6M3-F1
#
_cell.length_a   1.000
_cell.length_b   1.000
_cell.length_c   1.000
_cell.angle_alpha   90.00
_cell.angle_beta   90.00
_cell.angle_gamma   90.00
#
_symmetry.space_group_name_H-M   'P 1'
#
loop_
_entity.id
_entity.type
_entity.pdbx_description
1 polymer ?
#
loop_
_entity_poly.entity_id
_entity_poly.type
_entity_poly.pdbx_seq_one_letter_code
_entity_poly.pdbx_strand_id
1 'polypeptide(L)'
;MLCSLRVGATILIMPKFEITLLLEQIQRCKVTVAMVVPPIVLAMVKSSETEKYDLTSVRMIKSGAAPLGKELEDTISAKFPNARLGQGYGMTEAGPVLAMSLGFAKEPFPVKSGACGTVVRNAELKIADPDTGSSLPRNSPGEICIRGHQIMKGYLNDPVATAATIDKEGWLHTGDIGFVDDDDELFIVDRLKELIKYKGFQVAPAELESLLISHSDINDVAVVAMKEDDAGEVPVAFVVRSKESNLSEDEIKQFVSKQVVFYKRINKVFFTDSVPKAPSGKILGVIGSCCRCCPRSYLFLQHQIQSNQALNFFLKPQLLK
;
A
#
# COMPACT_ATOMS: atom_id res chain seq x y z
N MET A 1 6.22 -15.62 11.04
CA MET A 1 6.79 -16.47 12.11
C MET A 1 6.27 -17.91 12.05
N LEU A 2 4.96 -18.17 12.11
CA LEU A 2 4.41 -19.53 12.10
C LEU A 2 4.90 -20.41 10.93
N CYS A 3 4.95 -19.86 9.71
CA CYS A 3 5.46 -20.60 8.55
C CYS A 3 6.92 -21.05 8.73
N SER A 4 7.77 -20.21 9.34
CA SER A 4 9.18 -20.52 9.59
C SER A 4 9.34 -21.65 10.61
N LEU A 5 8.53 -21.63 11.68
CA LEU A 5 8.50 -22.71 12.67
C LEU A 5 8.10 -24.05 12.03
N ARG A 6 7.08 -24.03 11.16
CA ARG A 6 6.60 -25.24 10.46
C ARG A 6 7.70 -25.92 9.63
N VAL A 7 8.58 -25.15 9.01
CA VAL A 7 9.65 -25.69 8.15
C VAL A 7 10.99 -25.85 8.86
N GLY A 8 11.05 -25.58 10.17
CA GLY A 8 12.29 -25.66 10.96
C GLY A 8 13.34 -24.60 10.59
N ALA A 9 12.92 -23.45 10.07
CA ALA A 9 13.82 -22.36 9.73
C ALA A 9 14.21 -21.51 10.94
N THR A 10 15.43 -20.98 10.94
CA THR A 10 15.89 -19.98 11.92
C THR A 10 15.20 -18.64 11.69
N ILE A 11 14.71 -18.03 12.76
CA ILE A 11 14.08 -16.71 12.72
C ILE A 11 15.02 -15.70 13.39
N LEU A 12 15.57 -14.79 12.59
CA LEU A 12 16.28 -13.63 13.11
C LEU A 12 15.26 -12.52 13.43
N ILE A 13 15.18 -12.12 14.70
CA ILE A 13 14.25 -11.09 15.16
C ILE A 13 15.01 -9.80 15.40
N MET A 14 14.55 -8.71 14.77
CA MET A 14 15.02 -7.36 15.04
C MET A 14 13.93 -6.60 15.80
N PRO A 15 14.13 -6.24 17.09
CA PRO A 15 13.11 -5.55 17.88
C PRO A 15 12.73 -4.17 17.32
N LYS A 16 13.67 -3.52 16.64
CA LYS A 16 13.49 -2.23 15.97
C LYS A 16 14.25 -2.24 14.65
N PHE A 17 13.64 -1.66 13.62
CA PHE A 17 14.30 -1.47 12.34
C PHE A 17 15.34 -0.35 12.43
N GLU A 18 16.56 -0.65 12.00
CA GLU A 18 17.64 0.28 11.73
C GLU A 18 18.42 -0.31 10.54
N ILE A 19 18.73 0.53 9.55
CA ILE A 19 19.23 0.05 8.26
C ILE A 19 20.62 -0.57 8.39
N THR A 20 21.52 0.04 9.16
CA THR A 20 22.90 -0.43 9.32
C THR A 20 22.91 -1.78 10.03
N LEU A 21 22.14 -1.90 11.11
CA LEU A 21 21.99 -3.15 11.86
C LEU A 21 21.36 -4.24 10.98
N LEU A 22 20.36 -3.92 10.15
CA LEU A 22 19.77 -4.90 9.23
C LEU A 22 20.85 -5.48 8.30
N LEU A 23 21.64 -4.61 7.66
CA LEU A 23 22.69 -5.02 6.72
C LEU A 23 23.80 -5.83 7.39
N GLU A 24 24.23 -5.41 8.58
CA GLU A 24 25.19 -6.16 9.40
C GLU A 24 24.68 -7.57 9.72
N GLN A 25 23.42 -7.69 10.15
CA GLN A 25 22.86 -8.99 10.49
C GLN A 25 22.63 -9.88 9.25
N ILE A 26 22.28 -9.31 8.09
CA ILE A 26 22.20 -10.07 6.84
C ILE A 26 23.55 -10.71 6.53
N GLN A 27 24.64 -9.94 6.58
CA GLN A 27 25.98 -10.44 6.33
C GLN A 27 26.43 -11.48 7.38
N ARG A 28 26.27 -11.15 8.66
CA ARG A 28 26.74 -11.98 9.79
C ARG A 28 26.00 -13.30 9.93
N CYS A 29 24.66 -13.26 9.82
CA CYS A 29 23.82 -14.43 10.00
C CYS A 29 23.46 -15.14 8.69
N LYS A 30 23.96 -14.64 7.55
CA LYS A 30 23.67 -15.14 6.20
C LYS A 30 22.17 -15.30 5.97
N VAL A 31 21.43 -14.21 6.20
CA VAL A 31 19.98 -14.18 6.00
C VAL A 31 19.64 -14.54 4.56
N THR A 32 18.71 -15.48 4.36
CA THR A 32 18.36 -16.01 3.03
C THR A 32 17.00 -15.54 2.51
N VAL A 33 16.08 -15.19 3.41
CA VAL A 33 14.73 -14.72 3.07
C VAL A 33 14.48 -13.40 3.82
N ALA A 34 14.34 -12.32 3.08
CA ALA A 34 13.96 -11.02 3.61
C ALA A 34 12.45 -10.80 3.45
N MET A 35 11.73 -10.72 4.56
CA MET A 35 10.32 -10.33 4.57
C MET A 35 10.26 -8.83 4.91
N VAL A 36 9.84 -8.03 3.94
CA VAL A 36 9.90 -6.57 3.99
C VAL A 36 8.57 -5.94 3.59
N VAL A 37 8.46 -4.64 3.80
CA VAL A 37 7.36 -3.79 3.33
C VAL A 37 7.94 -2.65 2.50
N PRO A 38 7.16 -1.97 1.63
CA PRO A 38 7.69 -0.95 0.73
C PRO A 38 8.57 0.13 1.37
N PRO A 39 8.28 0.68 2.57
CA PRO A 39 9.17 1.64 3.22
C PRO A 39 10.57 1.09 3.54
N ILE A 40 10.68 -0.20 3.88
CA ILE A 40 11.97 -0.86 4.14
C ILE A 40 12.72 -1.07 2.82
N VAL A 41 12.02 -1.47 1.76
CA VAL A 41 12.60 -1.58 0.42
C VAL A 41 13.16 -0.24 -0.03
N LEU A 42 12.40 0.85 0.17
CA LEU A 42 12.84 2.22 -0.14
C LEU A 42 14.09 2.61 0.66
N ALA A 43 14.14 2.30 1.96
CA ALA A 43 15.32 2.56 2.80
C ALA A 43 16.54 1.77 2.32
N MET A 44 16.36 0.50 1.93
CA MET A 44 17.42 -0.33 1.38
C MET A 44 17.90 0.19 0.02
N VAL A 45 17.01 0.66 -0.84
CA VAL A 45 17.35 1.23 -2.15
C VAL A 45 18.10 2.55 -1.99
N LYS A 46 17.59 3.50 -1.18
CA LYS A 46 18.16 4.84 -0.99
C LYS A 46 19.46 4.86 -0.17
N SER A 47 19.75 3.84 0.62
CA SER A 47 20.97 3.78 1.44
C SER A 47 22.19 3.39 0.60
N SER A 48 23.27 4.18 0.69
CA SER A 48 24.58 3.81 0.14
C SER A 48 25.31 2.76 0.99
N GLU A 49 24.90 2.56 2.25
CA GLU A 49 25.52 1.58 3.16
C GLU A 49 25.41 0.15 2.63
N THR A 50 24.38 -0.16 1.86
CA THR A 50 24.18 -1.49 1.25
C THR A 50 25.37 -1.98 0.42
N GLU A 51 26.15 -1.07 -0.16
CA GLU A 51 27.31 -1.42 -0.99
C GLU A 51 28.51 -1.87 -0.14
N LYS A 52 28.46 -1.63 1.18
CA LYS A 52 29.53 -1.97 2.13
C LYS A 52 29.38 -3.36 2.75
N TYR A 53 28.25 -4.02 2.54
CA TYR A 53 27.95 -5.33 3.15
C TYR A 53 27.77 -6.40 2.07
N ASP A 54 28.21 -7.62 2.38
CA ASP A 54 27.90 -8.82 1.60
C ASP A 54 26.46 -9.27 1.86
N LEU A 55 25.59 -8.98 0.89
CA LEU A 55 24.17 -9.32 0.91
C LEU A 55 23.84 -10.51 0.00
N THR A 56 24.85 -11.21 -0.52
CA THR A 56 24.68 -12.27 -1.54
C THR A 56 23.92 -13.50 -1.03
N SER A 57 23.81 -13.68 0.30
CA SER A 57 23.05 -14.77 0.92
C SER A 57 21.54 -14.65 0.70
N VAL A 58 21.03 -13.44 0.44
CA VAL A 58 19.60 -13.19 0.25
C VAL A 58 19.18 -13.76 -1.10
N ARG A 59 18.34 -14.81 -1.08
CA ARG A 59 17.80 -15.47 -2.27
C ARG A 59 16.33 -15.12 -2.54
N MET A 60 15.65 -14.48 -1.60
CA MET A 60 14.23 -14.15 -1.69
C MET A 60 13.94 -12.85 -0.94
N ILE A 61 13.29 -11.91 -1.63
CA ILE A 61 12.74 -10.70 -1.05
C ILE A 61 11.23 -10.75 -1.25
N LYS A 62 10.50 -10.90 -0.15
CA LYS A 62 9.03 -10.90 -0.15
C LYS A 62 8.55 -9.55 0.37
N SER A 63 7.83 -8.81 -0.48
CA SER A 63 7.12 -7.60 -0.09
C SER A 63 5.61 -7.86 0.05
N GLY A 64 4.92 -7.01 0.81
CA GLY A 64 3.47 -7.04 0.95
C GLY A 64 2.96 -5.82 1.71
N ALA A 65 1.70 -5.87 2.13
CA ALA A 65 0.96 -4.81 2.83
C ALA A 65 0.64 -3.55 2.00
N ALA A 66 1.50 -3.16 1.06
CA ALA A 66 1.25 -2.10 0.10
C ALA A 66 1.94 -2.42 -1.24
N PRO A 67 1.43 -1.88 -2.37
CA PRO A 67 2.05 -2.06 -3.68
C PRO A 67 3.49 -1.52 -3.70
N LEU A 68 4.39 -2.28 -4.32
CA LEU A 68 5.67 -1.74 -4.81
C LEU A 68 5.46 -1.14 -6.20
N GLY A 69 5.81 0.14 -6.37
CA GLY A 69 5.88 0.73 -7.70
C GLY A 69 6.98 0.09 -8.55
N LYS A 70 6.75 -0.02 -9.86
CA LYS A 70 7.65 -0.69 -10.82
C LYS A 70 9.10 -0.25 -10.70
N GLU A 71 9.36 1.05 -10.57
CA GLU A 71 10.73 1.58 -10.45
C GLU A 71 11.45 1.07 -9.19
N LEU A 72 10.71 0.94 -8.09
CA LEU A 72 11.26 0.42 -6.84
C LEU A 72 11.52 -1.09 -6.95
N GLU A 73 10.69 -1.83 -7.68
CA GLU A 73 10.91 -3.25 -8.02
C GLU A 73 12.17 -3.45 -8.88
N ASP A 74 12.33 -2.63 -9.92
CA ASP A 74 13.48 -2.68 -10.83
C ASP A 74 14.76 -2.35 -10.06
N THR A 75 14.74 -1.32 -9.21
CA THR A 75 15.90 -0.86 -8.45
C THR A 75 16.33 -1.86 -7.38
N ILE A 76 15.39 -2.43 -6.62
CA ILE A 76 15.75 -3.44 -5.60
C ILE A 76 16.26 -4.73 -6.26
N SER A 77 15.69 -5.13 -7.39
CA SER A 77 16.14 -6.32 -8.13
C SER A 77 17.56 -6.16 -8.66
N ALA A 78 17.91 -4.97 -9.16
CA ALA A 78 19.28 -4.66 -9.58
C ALA A 78 20.26 -4.69 -8.40
N LYS A 79 19.83 -4.23 -7.22
CA LYS A 79 20.67 -4.17 -6.01
C LYS A 79 20.85 -5.53 -5.32
N PHE A 80 19.90 -6.44 -5.51
CA PHE A 80 19.92 -7.81 -4.98
C PHE A 80 19.78 -8.83 -6.11
N PRO A 81 20.78 -8.96 -7.00
CA PRO A 81 20.66 -9.77 -8.22
C PRO A 81 20.50 -11.27 -7.97
N ASN A 82 20.89 -11.76 -6.80
CA ASN A 82 20.71 -13.17 -6.39
C ASN A 82 19.32 -13.45 -5.80
N ALA A 83 18.54 -12.41 -5.51
CA ALA A 83 17.26 -12.54 -4.84
C ALA A 83 16.10 -12.54 -5.84
N ARG A 84 15.17 -13.47 -5.66
CA ARG A 84 13.87 -13.39 -6.33
C ARG A 84 13.00 -12.39 -5.56
N LEU A 85 12.59 -11.32 -6.23
CA LEU A 85 11.57 -10.39 -5.73
C LEU A 85 10.18 -10.94 -6.05
N GLY A 86 9.25 -10.74 -5.12
CA GLY A 86 7.84 -11.02 -5.34
C GLY A 86 6.98 -10.39 -4.27
N GLN A 87 5.74 -10.07 -4.64
CA GLN A 87 4.77 -9.49 -3.72
C GLN A 87 3.78 -10.55 -3.21
N GLY A 88 3.10 -10.22 -2.12
CA GLY A 88 1.98 -11.00 -1.61
C GLY A 88 0.91 -10.06 -1.05
N TYR A 89 -0.33 -10.45 -1.23
CA TYR A 89 -1.49 -9.71 -0.74
C TYR A 89 -2.13 -10.40 0.46
N GLY A 90 -2.46 -9.61 1.47
CA GLY A 90 -3.09 -10.08 2.67
C GLY A 90 -3.87 -9.00 3.41
N MET A 91 -4.90 -9.44 4.13
CA MET A 91 -5.69 -8.66 5.08
C MET A 91 -5.92 -9.51 6.34
N THR A 92 -6.04 -8.89 7.51
CA THR A 92 -6.15 -9.60 8.80
C THR A 92 -7.29 -10.63 8.80
N GLU A 93 -8.45 -10.24 8.29
CA GLU A 93 -9.68 -11.03 8.24
C GLU A 93 -9.57 -12.29 7.36
N ALA A 94 -8.62 -12.33 6.43
CA ALA A 94 -8.37 -13.48 5.57
C ALA A 94 -7.40 -14.51 6.18
N GLY A 95 -7.02 -14.35 7.44
CA GLY A 95 -6.18 -15.31 8.15
C GLY A 95 -4.65 -15.32 7.94
N PRO A 96 -3.92 -14.38 7.31
CA PRO A 96 -4.28 -13.15 6.61
C PRO A 96 -3.96 -13.15 5.10
N VAL A 97 -3.45 -14.24 4.53
CA VAL A 97 -2.88 -14.26 3.17
C VAL A 97 -3.95 -14.67 2.14
N LEU A 98 -4.19 -13.81 1.14
CA LEU A 98 -5.09 -14.11 0.02
C LEU A 98 -4.33 -14.60 -1.20
N ALA A 99 -3.23 -13.91 -1.54
CA ALA A 99 -2.43 -14.21 -2.72
C ALA A 99 -0.92 -14.18 -2.41
N MET A 100 -0.16 -14.96 -3.16
CA MET A 100 1.29 -15.10 -3.01
C MET A 100 1.94 -15.22 -4.37
N SER A 101 3.06 -14.52 -4.60
CA SER A 101 3.88 -14.71 -5.79
C SER A 101 4.30 -16.17 -5.95
N LEU A 102 3.95 -16.77 -7.09
CA LEU A 102 4.35 -18.14 -7.45
C LEU A 102 5.82 -18.25 -7.87
N GLY A 103 6.53 -17.12 -8.05
CA GLY A 103 7.99 -17.09 -8.22
C GLY A 103 8.75 -17.63 -7.00
N PHE A 104 8.06 -17.73 -5.85
CA PHE A 104 8.59 -18.31 -4.61
C PHE A 104 8.37 -19.82 -4.47
N ALA A 105 7.60 -20.45 -5.37
CA ALA A 105 7.37 -21.89 -5.34
C ALA A 105 8.69 -22.66 -5.56
N LYS A 106 8.70 -23.93 -5.11
CA LYS A 106 9.84 -24.84 -5.34
C LYS A 106 10.10 -25.00 -6.85
N GLU A 107 9.01 -25.16 -7.60
CA GLU A 107 8.96 -25.09 -9.06
C GLU A 107 8.30 -23.74 -9.40
N PRO A 108 9.08 -22.70 -9.71
CA PRO A 108 8.57 -21.34 -9.84
C PRO A 108 7.82 -21.15 -11.15
N PHE A 109 6.82 -20.26 -11.11
CA PHE A 109 6.12 -19.78 -12.30
C PHE A 109 6.68 -18.41 -12.73
N PRO A 110 6.55 -18.04 -14.01
CA PRO A 110 6.72 -16.66 -14.43
C PRO A 110 5.79 -15.73 -13.63
N VAL A 111 6.27 -14.53 -13.32
CA VAL A 111 5.49 -13.52 -12.58
C VAL A 111 5.63 -12.16 -13.24
N LYS A 112 4.56 -11.36 -13.23
CA LYS A 112 4.56 -10.01 -13.79
C LYS A 112 4.91 -8.97 -12.72
N SER A 113 5.58 -7.90 -13.15
CA SER A 113 5.82 -6.72 -12.32
C SER A 113 4.49 -6.09 -11.89
N GLY A 114 4.40 -5.66 -10.63
CA GLY A 114 3.17 -5.11 -10.04
C GLY A 114 2.09 -6.14 -9.66
N ALA A 115 2.24 -7.42 -10.00
CA ALA A 115 1.31 -8.46 -9.55
C ALA A 115 1.47 -8.70 -8.05
N CYS A 116 0.35 -8.87 -7.33
CA CYS A 116 0.35 -9.18 -5.90
C CYS A 116 0.26 -10.69 -5.60
N GLY A 117 0.44 -11.51 -6.64
CA GLY A 117 0.53 -12.96 -6.59
C GLY A 117 -0.72 -13.68 -7.10
N THR A 118 -0.77 -14.99 -6.92
CA THR A 118 -1.92 -15.84 -7.27
C THR A 118 -2.64 -16.27 -6.00
N VAL A 119 -3.97 -16.47 -6.08
CA VAL A 119 -4.79 -16.97 -4.97
C VAL A 119 -4.15 -18.20 -4.32
N VAL A 120 -4.15 -18.25 -2.98
CA VAL A 120 -3.61 -19.40 -2.26
C VAL A 120 -4.39 -20.68 -2.56
N ARG A 121 -3.67 -21.81 -2.61
CA ARG A 121 -4.29 -23.13 -2.79
C ARG A 121 -5.29 -23.46 -1.68
N ASN A 122 -6.28 -24.29 -1.99
CA ASN A 122 -7.39 -24.65 -1.11
C ASN A 122 -8.25 -23.45 -0.67
N ALA A 123 -8.25 -22.39 -1.48
CA ALA A 123 -9.16 -21.27 -1.37
C ALA A 123 -9.73 -20.96 -2.76
N GLU A 124 -10.85 -20.26 -2.77
CA GLU A 124 -11.52 -19.76 -3.96
C GLU A 124 -11.46 -18.23 -3.93
N LEU A 125 -11.27 -17.59 -5.08
CA LEU A 125 -11.28 -16.14 -5.22
C LEU A 125 -12.20 -15.77 -6.39
N LYS A 126 -13.04 -14.76 -6.17
CA LYS A 126 -13.86 -14.13 -7.21
C LYS A 126 -13.63 -12.63 -7.20
N ILE A 127 -13.83 -12.00 -8.36
CA ILE A 127 -13.93 -10.55 -8.47
C ILE A 127 -15.42 -10.24 -8.61
N ALA A 128 -15.97 -9.43 -7.71
CA ALA A 128 -17.38 -9.08 -7.67
C ALA A 128 -17.59 -7.62 -8.12
N ASP A 129 -18.59 -7.38 -8.94
CA ASP A 129 -19.03 -6.04 -9.27
C ASP A 129 -19.58 -5.36 -7.99
N PRO A 130 -19.08 -4.18 -7.58
CA PRO A 130 -19.49 -3.54 -6.33
C PRO A 130 -20.96 -3.10 -6.28
N ASP A 131 -21.59 -2.86 -7.44
CA ASP A 131 -22.95 -2.35 -7.52
C ASP A 131 -23.97 -3.50 -7.60
N THR A 132 -23.65 -4.55 -8.34
CA THR A 132 -24.56 -5.68 -8.60
C THR A 132 -24.25 -6.93 -7.77
N GLY A 133 -23.03 -7.04 -7.23
CA GLY A 133 -22.53 -8.24 -6.55
C GLY A 133 -22.22 -9.43 -7.47
N SER A 134 -22.36 -9.26 -8.79
CA SER A 134 -22.14 -10.33 -9.77
C SER A 134 -20.66 -10.64 -9.95
N SER A 135 -20.32 -11.91 -10.17
CA SER A 135 -18.93 -12.29 -10.48
C SER A 135 -18.53 -11.76 -11.85
N LEU A 136 -17.38 -11.10 -11.92
CA LEU A 136 -16.78 -10.56 -13.12
C LEU A 136 -15.77 -11.55 -13.74
N PRO A 137 -15.58 -11.50 -15.08
CA PRO A 137 -14.58 -12.32 -15.75
C PRO A 137 -13.15 -11.78 -15.51
N ARG A 138 -12.15 -12.49 -16.07
CA ARG A 138 -10.75 -12.05 -16.07
C ARG A 138 -10.60 -10.64 -16.64
N ASN A 139 -9.55 -9.95 -16.22
CA ASN A 139 -9.19 -8.58 -16.63
C ASN A 139 -10.27 -7.52 -16.36
N SER A 140 -11.30 -7.83 -15.56
CA SER A 140 -12.37 -6.91 -15.19
C SER A 140 -12.20 -6.46 -13.75
N PRO A 141 -11.97 -5.17 -13.48
CA PRO A 141 -11.83 -4.66 -12.13
C PRO A 141 -13.12 -4.76 -11.31
N GLY A 142 -13.01 -5.23 -10.08
CA GLY A 142 -14.11 -5.27 -9.10
C GLY A 142 -13.60 -5.56 -7.70
N GLU A 143 -14.50 -5.74 -6.74
CA GLU A 143 -14.15 -6.11 -5.38
C GLU A 143 -13.57 -7.53 -5.33
N ILE A 144 -12.40 -7.67 -4.70
CA ILE A 144 -11.81 -8.97 -4.46
C ILE A 144 -12.57 -9.64 -3.31
N CYS A 145 -13.11 -10.83 -3.55
CA CYS A 145 -13.72 -11.67 -2.53
C CYS A 145 -12.98 -13.01 -2.43
N ILE A 146 -12.77 -13.52 -1.21
CA ILE A 146 -12.11 -14.81 -0.99
C ILE A 146 -12.95 -15.74 -0.10
N ARG A 147 -12.91 -17.03 -0.38
CA ARG A 147 -13.53 -18.07 0.45
C ARG A 147 -12.54 -19.19 0.73
N GLY A 148 -12.54 -19.70 1.95
CA GLY A 148 -11.74 -20.86 2.35
C GLY A 148 -11.61 -20.97 3.86
N HIS A 149 -11.11 -22.11 4.34
CA HIS A 149 -11.01 -22.39 5.78
C HIS A 149 -10.01 -21.51 6.55
N GLN A 150 -9.18 -20.75 5.84
CA GLN A 150 -8.18 -19.87 6.43
C GLN A 150 -8.77 -18.56 6.97
N ILE A 151 -9.94 -18.12 6.49
CA ILE A 151 -10.50 -16.83 6.87
C ILE A 151 -10.90 -16.80 8.35
N MET A 152 -11.08 -15.60 8.90
CA MET A 152 -11.49 -15.43 10.28
C MET A 152 -12.83 -16.10 10.57
N LYS A 153 -13.05 -16.47 11.83
CA LYS A 153 -14.37 -16.89 12.32
C LYS A 153 -15.39 -15.74 12.31
N GLY A 154 -14.92 -14.51 12.47
CA GLY A 154 -15.73 -13.30 12.60
C GLY A 154 -15.12 -12.31 13.59
N TYR A 155 -15.72 -11.12 13.69
CA TYR A 155 -15.32 -10.10 14.66
C TYR A 155 -15.82 -10.47 16.07
N LEU A 156 -14.96 -10.25 17.06
CA LEU A 156 -15.27 -10.54 18.46
C LEU A 156 -16.43 -9.67 18.95
N ASN A 157 -17.52 -10.30 19.39
CA ASN A 157 -18.73 -9.65 19.90
C ASN A 157 -19.41 -8.69 18.90
N ASP A 158 -19.16 -8.84 17.60
CA ASP A 158 -19.76 -8.00 16.56
C ASP A 158 -20.33 -8.85 15.39
N PRO A 159 -21.50 -9.46 15.59
CA PRO A 159 -22.15 -10.26 14.55
C PRO A 159 -22.62 -9.42 13.36
N VAL A 160 -22.87 -8.11 13.56
CA VAL A 160 -23.32 -7.20 12.49
C VAL A 160 -22.18 -6.91 11.54
N ALA A 161 -21.02 -6.52 12.05
CA ALA A 161 -19.82 -6.34 11.23
C ALA A 161 -19.42 -7.66 10.56
N THR A 162 -19.54 -8.79 11.26
CA THR A 162 -19.23 -10.10 10.68
C THR A 162 -20.13 -10.41 9.48
N ALA A 163 -21.44 -10.20 9.59
CA ALA A 163 -22.38 -10.43 8.49
C ALA A 163 -22.27 -9.41 7.35
N ALA A 164 -21.72 -8.22 7.61
CA ALA A 164 -21.43 -7.22 6.59
C ALA A 164 -20.13 -7.51 5.82
N THR A 165 -19.21 -8.27 6.42
CA THR A 165 -17.89 -8.57 5.87
C THR A 165 -17.79 -9.97 5.26
N ILE A 166 -18.49 -10.96 5.85
CA ILE A 166 -18.59 -12.33 5.33
C ILE A 166 -20.05 -12.57 4.94
N ASP A 167 -20.27 -12.83 3.65
CA ASP A 167 -21.61 -13.07 3.13
C ASP A 167 -22.18 -14.44 3.56
N LYS A 168 -23.45 -14.68 3.21
CA LYS A 168 -24.16 -15.93 3.54
C LYS A 168 -23.59 -17.17 2.86
N GLU A 169 -22.80 -17.00 1.80
CA GLU A 169 -22.13 -18.07 1.05
C GLU A 169 -20.69 -18.30 1.52
N GLY A 170 -20.24 -17.55 2.54
CA GLY A 170 -18.91 -17.66 3.14
C GLY A 170 -17.82 -16.85 2.43
N TRP A 171 -18.17 -15.92 1.53
CA TRP A 171 -17.21 -15.04 0.90
C TRP A 171 -16.86 -13.87 1.82
N LEU A 172 -15.58 -13.71 2.08
CA LEU A 172 -15.01 -12.52 2.71
C LEU A 172 -14.85 -11.42 1.66
N HIS A 173 -15.53 -10.30 1.87
CA HIS A 173 -15.43 -9.08 1.09
C HIS A 173 -14.26 -8.24 1.59
N THR A 174 -13.27 -7.99 0.73
CA THR A 174 -12.02 -7.32 1.14
C THR A 174 -12.17 -5.80 1.20
N GLY A 175 -13.11 -5.22 0.44
CA GLY A 175 -13.15 -3.79 0.16
C GLY A 175 -11.96 -3.29 -0.68
N ASP A 176 -11.16 -4.18 -1.28
CA ASP A 176 -10.09 -3.84 -2.21
C ASP A 176 -10.54 -4.12 -3.65
N ILE A 177 -10.21 -3.22 -4.57
CA ILE A 177 -10.52 -3.34 -6.00
C ILE A 177 -9.32 -3.93 -6.73
N GLY A 178 -9.58 -4.99 -7.49
CA GLY A 178 -8.57 -5.64 -8.30
C GLY A 178 -9.17 -6.44 -9.44
N PHE A 179 -8.28 -7.07 -10.21
CA PHE A 179 -8.65 -8.01 -11.26
C PHE A 179 -7.65 -9.16 -11.28
N VAL A 180 -8.08 -10.29 -11.84
CA VAL A 180 -7.22 -11.43 -12.14
C VAL A 180 -6.99 -11.47 -13.64
N ASP A 181 -5.73 -11.54 -14.07
CA ASP A 181 -5.38 -11.59 -15.48
C ASP A 181 -5.53 -13.00 -16.09
N ASP A 182 -5.06 -13.19 -17.33
CA ASP A 182 -5.15 -14.47 -18.04
C ASP A 182 -4.20 -15.57 -17.52
N ASP A 183 -3.18 -15.20 -16.72
CA ASP A 183 -2.21 -16.12 -16.11
C ASP A 183 -2.47 -16.37 -14.62
N ASP A 184 -3.67 -16.05 -14.13
CA ASP A 184 -4.08 -16.18 -12.73
C ASP A 184 -3.28 -15.28 -11.75
N GLU A 185 -2.72 -14.17 -12.24
CA GLU A 185 -2.08 -13.16 -11.39
C GLU A 185 -3.10 -12.10 -10.97
N LEU A 186 -3.14 -11.81 -9.67
CA LEU A 186 -3.98 -10.79 -9.07
C LEU A 186 -3.27 -9.44 -9.10
N PHE A 187 -3.99 -8.41 -9.53
CA PHE A 187 -3.57 -7.02 -9.50
C PHE A 187 -4.52 -6.21 -8.64
N ILE A 188 -3.98 -5.39 -7.74
CA ILE A 188 -4.75 -4.45 -6.95
C ILE A 188 -4.66 -3.10 -7.63
N VAL A 189 -5.81 -2.53 -7.96
CA VAL A 189 -5.91 -1.21 -8.59
C VAL A 189 -6.08 -0.15 -7.51
N ASP A 190 -6.92 -0.40 -6.50
CA ASP A 190 -7.21 0.56 -5.44
C ASP A 190 -7.97 -0.07 -4.25
N ARG A 191 -8.36 0.72 -3.24
CA ARG A 191 -9.36 0.35 -2.23
C ARG A 191 -10.72 0.97 -2.51
N LEU A 192 -11.79 0.20 -2.38
CA LEU A 192 -13.18 0.64 -2.57
C LEU A 192 -13.54 1.89 -1.75
N LYS A 193 -12.99 2.03 -0.53
CA LYS A 193 -13.22 3.18 0.36
C LYS A 193 -12.29 4.38 0.11
N GLU A 194 -11.15 4.17 -0.53
CA GLU A 194 -10.15 5.23 -0.77
C GLU A 194 -10.25 5.79 -2.20
N LEU A 195 -11.04 5.12 -3.05
CA LEU A 195 -11.29 5.49 -4.43
C LEU A 195 -12.02 6.83 -4.54
N ILE A 196 -11.40 7.76 -5.27
CA ILE A 196 -11.87 9.14 -5.44
C ILE A 196 -12.89 9.15 -6.59
N LYS A 197 -14.06 9.74 -6.36
CA LYS A 197 -15.15 9.80 -7.36
C LYS A 197 -15.26 11.20 -7.99
N TYR A 198 -14.56 11.39 -9.11
CA TYR A 198 -14.63 12.63 -9.90
C TYR A 198 -15.75 12.56 -10.95
N LYS A 199 -16.86 13.28 -10.77
CA LYS A 199 -18.01 13.31 -11.71
C LYS A 199 -18.48 11.91 -12.16
N GLY A 200 -18.47 10.94 -11.24
CA GLY A 200 -18.83 9.55 -11.49
C GLY A 200 -17.71 8.67 -12.07
N PHE A 201 -16.57 9.27 -12.45
CA PHE A 201 -15.37 8.52 -12.80
C PHE A 201 -14.58 8.10 -11.56
N GLN A 202 -14.06 6.89 -11.61
CA GLN A 202 -13.23 6.34 -10.56
C GLN A 202 -11.76 6.73 -10.75
N VAL A 203 -11.16 7.30 -9.72
CA VAL A 203 -9.77 7.72 -9.70
C VAL A 203 -9.07 7.01 -8.54
N ALA A 204 -8.08 6.18 -8.88
CA ALA A 204 -7.30 5.45 -7.89
C ALA A 204 -6.17 6.32 -7.33
N PRO A 205 -6.15 6.64 -6.01
CA PRO A 205 -5.03 7.35 -5.40
C PRO A 205 -3.70 6.66 -5.61
N ALA A 206 -3.66 5.32 -5.46
CA ALA A 206 -2.44 4.53 -5.57
C ALA A 206 -1.77 4.64 -6.95
N GLU A 207 -2.55 4.77 -8.02
CA GLU A 207 -2.05 5.02 -9.38
C GLU A 207 -1.35 6.37 -9.48
N LEU A 208 -1.98 7.42 -8.92
CA LEU A 208 -1.43 8.78 -8.91
C LEU A 208 -0.22 8.91 -7.98
N GLU A 209 -0.23 8.23 -6.84
CA GLU A 209 0.91 8.15 -5.92
C GLU A 209 2.10 7.45 -6.58
N SER A 210 1.86 6.33 -7.26
CA SER A 210 2.89 5.59 -8.00
C SER A 210 3.49 6.42 -9.15
N LEU A 211 2.68 7.26 -9.78
CA LEU A 211 3.14 8.20 -10.79
C LEU A 211 3.94 9.36 -10.19
N LEU A 212 3.50 9.92 -9.07
CA LEU A 212 4.17 11.06 -8.43
C LEU A 212 5.50 10.66 -7.79
N ILE A 213 5.59 9.45 -7.21
CA ILE A 213 6.79 8.96 -6.55
C ILE A 213 7.94 8.67 -7.53
N SER A 214 7.66 8.53 -8.83
CA SER A 214 8.71 8.37 -9.85
C SER A 214 9.46 9.66 -10.19
N HIS A 215 8.94 10.81 -9.77
CA HIS A 215 9.61 12.08 -9.98
C HIS A 215 10.82 12.21 -9.05
N SER A 216 12.02 12.48 -9.59
CA SER A 216 13.30 12.56 -8.84
C SER A 216 13.26 13.49 -7.62
N ASP A 217 12.47 14.55 -7.74
CA ASP A 217 12.33 15.60 -6.74
C ASP A 217 11.24 15.32 -5.69
N ILE A 218 10.57 14.17 -5.76
CA ILE A 218 9.54 13.74 -4.81
C ILE A 218 10.08 12.57 -3.97
N ASN A 219 10.12 12.78 -2.66
CA ASN A 219 10.61 11.78 -1.70
C ASN A 219 9.52 10.84 -1.21
N ASP A 220 8.31 11.36 -1.04
CA ASP A 220 7.14 10.64 -0.56
C ASP A 220 5.86 11.40 -1.00
N VAL A 221 4.76 10.68 -1.16
CA VAL A 221 3.49 11.27 -1.61
C VAL A 221 2.30 10.50 -1.06
N ALA A 222 1.20 11.22 -0.84
CA ALA A 222 -0.12 10.65 -0.60
C ALA A 222 -1.17 11.41 -1.41
N VAL A 223 -2.10 10.70 -2.05
CA VAL A 223 -3.23 11.29 -2.78
C VAL A 223 -4.52 10.99 -2.03
N VAL A 224 -5.38 11.99 -1.87
CA VAL A 224 -6.65 11.85 -1.17
C VAL A 224 -7.77 12.57 -1.91
N ALA A 225 -9.02 12.17 -1.65
CA ALA A 225 -10.19 12.91 -2.08
C ALA A 225 -10.32 14.24 -1.32
N MET A 226 -10.53 15.33 -2.04
CA MET A 226 -11.05 16.58 -1.49
C MET A 226 -12.46 16.81 -2.05
N LYS A 227 -13.42 17.16 -1.20
CA LYS A 227 -14.77 17.49 -1.66
C LYS A 227 -14.77 18.79 -2.47
N GLU A 228 -15.44 18.77 -3.61
CA GLU A 228 -15.65 19.93 -4.47
C GLU A 228 -17.11 19.93 -4.95
N ASP A 229 -17.76 21.10 -4.91
CA ASP A 229 -19.20 21.22 -5.18
C ASP A 229 -19.59 20.77 -6.61
N ASP A 230 -18.75 21.05 -7.60
CA ASP A 230 -19.04 20.76 -9.02
C ASP A 230 -18.65 19.36 -9.48
N ALA A 231 -17.67 18.72 -8.81
CA ALA A 231 -17.11 17.43 -9.21
C ALA A 231 -17.44 16.30 -8.23
N GLY A 232 -18.02 16.61 -7.08
CA GLY A 232 -18.16 15.70 -5.95
C GLY A 232 -16.84 15.57 -5.19
N GLU A 233 -15.88 14.89 -5.80
CA GLU A 233 -14.53 14.74 -5.26
C GLU A 233 -13.47 15.04 -6.33
N VAL A 234 -12.36 15.64 -5.89
CA VAL A 234 -11.18 15.89 -6.71
C VAL A 234 -9.93 15.31 -6.05
N PRO A 235 -8.98 14.77 -6.83
CA PRO A 235 -7.74 14.27 -6.27
C PRO A 235 -6.81 15.42 -5.87
N VAL A 236 -6.33 15.39 -4.64
CA VAL A 236 -5.31 16.31 -4.12
C VAL A 236 -4.11 15.52 -3.59
N ALA A 237 -2.91 16.05 -3.78
CA ALA A 237 -1.66 15.39 -3.39
C ALA A 237 -0.98 16.10 -2.22
N PHE A 238 -0.52 15.34 -1.24
CA PHE A 238 0.41 15.77 -0.20
C PHE A 238 1.80 15.26 -0.58
N VAL A 239 2.75 16.17 -0.80
CA VAL A 239 4.06 15.87 -1.38
C VAL A 239 5.18 16.25 -0.42
N VAL A 240 6.08 15.30 -0.18
CA VAL A 240 7.35 15.53 0.52
C VAL A 240 8.43 15.67 -0.55
N ARG A 241 9.08 16.84 -0.61
CA ARG A 241 10.12 17.09 -1.61
C ARG A 241 11.44 16.38 -1.27
N SER A 242 12.24 16.15 -2.29
CA SER A 242 13.67 15.86 -2.15
C SER A 242 14.38 17.04 -1.50
N LYS A 243 15.46 16.77 -0.74
CA LYS A 243 16.26 17.82 -0.10
C LYS A 243 16.74 18.79 -1.18
N GLU A 244 16.60 20.09 -0.93
CA GLU A 244 17.00 21.19 -1.83
C GLU A 244 16.15 21.35 -3.11
N SER A 245 15.05 20.61 -3.28
CA SER A 245 14.18 20.80 -4.44
C SER A 245 13.23 22.01 -4.30
N ASN A 246 13.16 22.81 -5.36
CA ASN A 246 12.24 23.95 -5.49
C ASN A 246 10.98 23.63 -6.31
N LEU A 247 10.68 22.34 -6.54
CA LEU A 247 9.58 21.88 -7.39
C LEU A 247 8.23 22.53 -7.03
N SER A 248 7.65 23.28 -7.95
CA SER A 248 6.40 24.03 -7.74
C SER A 248 5.15 23.16 -7.88
N GLU A 249 4.02 23.65 -7.37
CA GLU A 249 2.71 22.98 -7.51
C GLU A 249 2.32 22.82 -8.99
N ASP A 250 2.54 23.83 -9.81
CA ASP A 250 2.19 23.80 -11.24
C ASP A 250 3.03 22.81 -12.03
N GLU A 251 4.32 22.67 -11.71
CA GLU A 251 5.19 21.67 -12.33
C GLU A 251 4.72 20.24 -12.03
N ILE A 252 4.30 19.96 -10.80
CA ILE A 252 3.74 18.67 -10.39
C ILE A 252 2.43 18.38 -11.12
N LYS A 253 1.52 19.36 -11.17
CA LYS A 253 0.25 19.22 -11.89
C LYS A 253 0.48 18.98 -13.39
N GLN A 254 1.42 19.69 -14.01
CA GLN A 254 1.78 19.48 -15.41
C GLN A 254 2.40 18.11 -15.64
N PHE A 255 3.28 17.65 -14.74
CA PHE A 255 3.91 16.33 -14.82
C PHE A 255 2.87 15.21 -14.83
N VAL A 256 1.88 15.27 -13.93
CA VAL A 256 0.78 14.29 -13.89
C VAL A 256 -0.13 14.43 -15.11
N SER A 257 -0.54 15.66 -15.46
CA SER A 257 -1.50 15.95 -16.53
C SER A 257 -1.06 15.47 -17.92
N LYS A 258 0.25 15.36 -18.16
CA LYS A 258 0.81 14.81 -19.41
C LYS A 258 0.67 13.29 -19.54
N GLN A 259 0.44 12.59 -18.44
CA GLN A 259 0.49 11.12 -18.37
C GLN A 259 -0.87 10.49 -18.03
N VAL A 260 -1.83 11.29 -17.55
CA VAL A 260 -3.16 10.81 -17.15
C VAL A 260 -4.29 11.54 -17.87
N VAL A 261 -5.43 10.86 -17.96
CA VAL A 261 -6.69 11.41 -18.50
C VAL A 261 -7.24 12.55 -17.64
N PHE A 262 -8.10 13.39 -18.22
CA PHE A 262 -8.51 14.67 -17.62
C PHE A 262 -9.10 14.56 -16.20
N TYR A 263 -9.84 13.50 -15.89
CA TYR A 263 -10.51 13.30 -14.60
C TYR A 263 -9.56 12.77 -13.50
N LYS A 264 -8.35 12.33 -13.85
CA LYS A 264 -7.31 11.89 -12.89
C LYS A 264 -6.30 13.01 -12.55
N ARG A 265 -6.46 14.21 -13.11
CA ARG A 265 -5.54 15.32 -12.88
C ARG A 265 -5.61 15.82 -11.44
N ILE A 266 -4.47 16.00 -10.80
CA ILE A 266 -4.37 16.57 -9.46
C ILE A 266 -4.87 18.01 -9.45
N ASN A 267 -5.86 18.31 -8.60
CA ASN A 267 -6.42 19.66 -8.48
C ASN A 267 -5.54 20.57 -7.61
N LYS A 268 -5.01 20.06 -6.49
CA LYS A 268 -4.13 20.81 -5.57
C LYS A 268 -2.98 19.98 -5.05
N VAL A 269 -1.85 20.65 -4.78
CA VAL A 269 -0.68 20.04 -4.15
C VAL A 269 -0.36 20.77 -2.85
N PHE A 270 -0.20 20.01 -1.76
CA PHE A 270 0.22 20.50 -0.46
C PHE A 270 1.61 19.97 -0.14
N PHE A 271 2.56 20.86 0.16
CA PHE A 271 3.90 20.42 0.57
C PHE A 271 3.95 20.16 2.07
N THR A 272 4.47 19.00 2.46
CA THR A 272 4.61 18.59 3.87
C THR A 272 6.01 18.04 4.16
N ASP A 273 6.37 18.02 5.44
CA ASP A 273 7.65 17.44 5.88
C ASP A 273 7.63 15.91 5.90
N SER A 274 6.44 15.30 6.04
CA SER A 274 6.26 13.85 6.06
C SER A 274 4.83 13.45 5.69
N VAL A 275 4.67 12.23 5.17
CA VAL A 275 3.36 11.58 4.96
C VAL A 275 3.02 10.73 6.20
N PRO A 276 1.83 10.90 6.81
CA PRO A 276 1.44 10.09 7.96
C PRO A 276 1.18 8.64 7.53
N LYS A 277 2.00 7.71 8.02
CA LYS A 277 1.91 6.28 7.74
C LYS A 277 1.73 5.47 9.03
N ALA A 278 0.93 4.41 8.96
CA ALA A 278 0.87 3.39 10.02
C ALA A 278 2.21 2.65 10.10
N PRO A 279 2.54 1.98 11.23
CA PRO A 279 3.72 1.12 11.33
C PRO A 279 3.79 0.01 10.28
N SER A 280 2.64 -0.39 9.70
CA SER A 280 2.55 -1.34 8.58
C SER A 280 2.96 -0.75 7.22
N GLY A 281 3.26 0.55 7.15
CA GLY A 281 3.58 1.28 5.91
C GLY A 281 2.37 1.83 5.16
N LYS A 282 1.15 1.57 5.63
CA LYS A 282 -0.09 2.07 5.01
C LYS A 282 -0.23 3.59 5.22
N ILE A 283 -0.56 4.34 4.18
CA ILE A 283 -0.92 5.77 4.27
C ILE A 283 -2.20 5.89 5.12
N LEU A 284 -2.18 6.83 6.07
CA LEU A 284 -3.35 7.09 6.92
C LEU A 284 -4.32 8.03 6.19
N GLY A 285 -5.21 7.44 5.38
CA GLY A 285 -6.32 8.16 4.75
C GLY A 285 -7.30 8.73 5.79
N VAL A 286 -7.94 9.85 5.45
CA VAL A 286 -8.97 10.51 6.26
C VAL A 286 -10.22 9.62 6.29
N ILE A 287 -10.46 8.92 7.40
CA ILE A 287 -11.72 8.20 7.63
C ILE A 287 -12.81 9.23 7.99
N GLY A 288 -13.74 9.43 7.06
CA GLY A 288 -15.07 9.92 7.40
C GLY A 288 -15.84 8.82 8.15
N SER A 289 -16.16 9.10 9.41
CA SER A 289 -17.09 8.38 10.31
C SER A 289 -16.63 7.09 11.03
N CYS A 290 -16.48 7.26 12.35
CA CYS A 290 -16.83 6.36 13.45
C CYS A 290 -16.12 4.99 13.60
N CYS A 291 -15.02 5.00 14.37
CA CYS A 291 -14.72 3.92 15.32
C CYS A 291 -14.33 4.55 16.66
N ARG A 292 -15.19 4.44 17.69
CA ARG A 292 -15.03 5.06 19.02
C ARG A 292 -13.88 4.49 19.89
N CYS A 293 -12.93 3.75 19.31
CA CYS A 293 -11.94 2.99 20.08
C CYS A 293 -10.48 3.40 19.91
N CYS A 294 -10.15 4.49 19.19
CA CYS A 294 -8.76 4.94 19.09
C CYS A 294 -8.49 6.19 19.97
N PRO A 295 -7.56 6.14 20.94
CA PRO A 295 -7.19 7.32 21.73
C PRO A 295 -6.45 8.35 20.87
N ARG A 296 -7.08 9.50 20.64
CA ARG A 296 -6.49 10.87 20.59
C ARG A 296 -5.30 11.18 19.64
N SER A 297 -5.22 10.59 18.45
CA SER A 297 -4.24 11.02 17.42
C SER A 297 -4.68 10.77 15.97
N TYR A 298 -5.88 11.18 15.56
CA TYR A 298 -6.36 10.92 14.19
C TYR A 298 -7.26 12.06 13.68
N LEU A 299 -6.65 13.16 13.23
CA LEU A 299 -7.30 14.26 12.49
C LEU A 299 -6.21 15.26 12.02
N PHE A 300 -5.28 14.84 11.16
CA PHE A 300 -4.16 15.70 10.75
C PHE A 300 -4.35 16.32 9.36
N LEU A 301 -4.71 15.53 8.35
CA LEU A 301 -4.75 16.00 6.96
C LEU A 301 -5.98 16.87 6.64
N GLN A 302 -7.16 16.55 7.20
CA GLN A 302 -8.36 17.37 7.01
C GLN A 302 -8.26 18.73 7.73
N HIS A 303 -7.59 18.75 8.90
CA HIS A 303 -7.38 19.98 9.65
C HIS A 303 -6.45 20.94 8.91
N GLN A 304 -5.47 20.43 8.14
CA GLN A 304 -4.64 21.25 7.25
C GLN A 304 -5.38 21.79 6.03
N ILE A 305 -6.30 21.01 5.45
CA ILE A 305 -7.17 21.46 4.34
C ILE A 305 -8.13 22.56 4.82
N GLN A 306 -8.72 22.40 6.01
CA GLN A 306 -9.62 23.42 6.60
C GLN A 306 -8.88 24.64 7.16
N SER A 307 -7.67 24.48 7.72
CA SER A 307 -6.91 25.60 8.28
C SER A 307 -6.44 26.61 7.23
N ASN A 308 -6.31 26.20 5.96
CA ASN A 308 -6.01 27.12 4.86
C ASN A 308 -7.20 27.99 4.40
N GLN A 309 -8.39 27.81 4.99
CA GLN A 309 -9.53 28.73 4.85
C GLN A 309 -9.80 29.58 6.10
N ALA A 310 -9.08 29.38 7.20
CA ALA A 310 -9.32 30.11 8.45
C ALA A 310 -8.00 30.41 9.18
N LEU A 311 -7.20 31.32 8.64
CA LEU A 311 -6.15 31.98 9.41
C LEU A 311 -6.79 33.15 10.18
N ASN A 312 -7.27 32.89 11.40
CA ASN A 312 -7.38 33.86 12.50
C ASN A 312 -8.04 33.20 13.72
N PHE A 313 -7.26 32.50 14.56
CA PHE A 313 -7.25 32.64 16.03
C PHE A 313 -6.32 31.60 16.65
N PHE A 314 -5.71 31.95 17.78
CA PHE A 314 -4.72 31.20 18.57
C PHE A 314 -3.26 31.24 18.10
N LEU A 315 -2.74 32.46 17.98
CA LEU A 315 -1.42 32.77 18.53
C LEU A 315 -1.59 33.84 19.62
N LYS A 316 -1.61 33.42 20.88
CA LYS A 316 -1.08 34.24 21.98
C LYS A 316 -0.38 33.33 22.99
N PRO A 317 0.92 33.55 23.25
CA PRO A 317 1.65 32.85 24.29
C PRO A 317 1.30 33.48 25.64
N GLN A 318 0.87 32.67 26.61
CA GLN A 318 0.94 33.06 28.01
C GLN A 318 1.93 32.15 28.74
N LEU A 319 3.09 32.76 28.95
CA LEU A 319 4.06 32.46 29.99
C LEU A 319 3.42 32.50 31.39
N LEU A 320 4.02 31.70 32.27
CA LEU A 320 4.17 31.82 33.74
C LEU A 320 3.17 31.11 34.68
N LYS A 321 3.81 30.21 35.45
CA LYS A 321 3.51 29.60 36.77
C LYS A 321 2.64 28.36 36.81
#